data_AF-A0A536I8J0-F1
#
_entry.id   AF-A0A536I8J0-F1
#
_cell.length_a   1.000
_cell.length_b   1.000
_cell.length_c   1.000
_cell.angle_alpha   90.00
_cell.angle_beta   90.00
_cell.angle_gamma   90.00
#
_symmetry.space_group_name_H-M   'P 1'
#
loop_
_entity.id
_entity.type
_entity.pdbx_description
1 polymer ?
#
loop_
_entity_poly.entity_id
_entity_poly.type
_entity_poly.pdbx_seq_one_letter_code
_entity_poly.pdbx_strand_id
1 'polypeptide(L)'
;MFLACPNRCSTNRFELWNASIFVDALGRYLDYRAVDAPLYRCTECGSPAVDLGEVPGAMAADRAALENPMREYACPACEALFSAPKDQQLVVCPSCGQTFPVAEAP
;
A
#
# COMPACT_ATOMS: atom_id res chain seq x y z
N MET A 1 -5.88 11.18 1.22
CA MET A 1 -7.10 10.62 0.60
C MET A 1 -7.34 11.26 -0.76
N PHE A 2 -7.49 10.43 -1.78
CA PHE A 2 -7.87 10.77 -3.15
C PHE A 2 -8.98 9.82 -3.60
N LEU A 3 -10.23 10.25 -3.46
CA LEU A 3 -11.39 9.44 -3.81
C LEU A 3 -11.61 9.40 -5.31
N ALA A 4 -11.80 8.20 -5.84
CA ALA A 4 -12.12 7.96 -7.24
C ALA A 4 -13.40 7.14 -7.37
N CYS A 5 -14.23 7.50 -8.34
CA CYS A 5 -15.38 6.69 -8.73
C CYS A 5 -14.91 5.58 -9.68
N PRO A 6 -15.13 4.28 -9.38
CA PRO A 6 -14.71 3.19 -10.26
C PRO A 6 -15.42 3.22 -11.62
N ASN A 7 -16.62 3.79 -11.67
CA ASN A 7 -17.39 4.00 -12.90
C ASN A 7 -16.97 5.25 -13.69
N ARG A 8 -15.94 5.98 -13.23
CA ARG A 8 -15.34 7.15 -13.90
C ARG A 8 -16.33 8.30 -14.16
N CYS A 9 -17.29 8.51 -13.26
CA CYS A 9 -18.15 9.70 -13.29
C CYS A 9 -17.30 10.98 -13.22
N SER A 10 -17.57 11.95 -14.08
CA SER A 10 -16.74 13.17 -14.24
C SER A 10 -16.90 14.18 -13.09
N THR A 11 -17.98 14.06 -12.32
CA THR A 11 -18.36 15.08 -11.33
C THR A 11 -17.48 15.10 -10.09
N ASN A 12 -16.76 14.00 -9.79
CA ASN A 12 -15.85 13.88 -8.64
C ASN A 12 -16.44 14.40 -7.32
N ARG A 13 -17.74 14.20 -7.12
CA ARG A 13 -18.46 14.51 -5.89
C ARG A 13 -18.79 13.21 -5.16
N PHE A 14 -18.50 13.20 -3.87
CA PHE A 14 -18.68 12.05 -3.02
C PHE A 14 -19.37 12.47 -1.73
N GLU A 15 -20.27 11.61 -1.25
CA GLU A 15 -20.91 11.79 0.04
C GLU A 15 -20.50 10.68 1.01
N LEU A 16 -20.49 11.02 2.29
CA LEU A 16 -20.18 10.10 3.36
C LEU A 16 -21.39 9.20 3.62
N TRP A 17 -21.22 7.89 3.50
CA TRP A 17 -22.32 6.93 3.50
C TRP A 17 -22.59 6.33 4.88
N ASN A 18 -21.58 6.19 5.73
CA ASN A 18 -21.67 5.52 7.04
C ASN A 18 -21.44 6.47 8.22
N ALA A 19 -22.06 7.65 8.20
CA ALA A 19 -22.01 8.59 9.33
C ALA A 19 -23.34 8.64 10.09
N SER A 20 -23.25 8.85 11.40
CA SER A 20 -24.40 9.24 12.20
C SER A 20 -24.68 10.73 11.99
N ILE A 21 -25.95 11.09 11.76
CA ILE A 21 -26.41 12.48 11.66
C ILE A 21 -27.23 12.79 12.92
N PHE A 22 -26.91 13.89 13.58
CA PHE A 22 -27.62 14.38 14.76
C PHE A 22 -28.50 15.57 14.36
N VAL A 23 -29.76 15.52 14.79
CA VAL A 23 -30.76 16.55 14.51
C VAL A 23 -31.43 17.00 15.81
N ASP A 24 -31.98 18.21 15.81
CA ASP A 24 -32.81 18.70 16.92
C ASP A 24 -34.23 18.10 16.88
N ALA A 25 -35.05 18.45 17.87
CA ALA A 25 -36.43 18.00 17.96
C ALA A 25 -37.33 18.48 16.79
N LEU A 26 -36.88 19.47 16.01
CA LEU A 26 -37.55 19.97 14.81
C LEU A 26 -36.96 19.37 13.53
N GLY A 27 -36.02 18.41 13.64
CA GLY A 27 -35.34 17.78 12.52
C GLY A 27 -34.27 18.65 11.86
N ARG A 28 -33.84 19.75 12.48
CA ARG A 28 -32.78 20.61 11.94
C ARG A 28 -31.42 19.96 12.20
N TYR A 29 -30.56 20.00 11.19
CA TYR A 29 -29.20 19.49 11.29
C TYR A 29 -28.43 20.17 12.41
N LEU A 30 -27.78 19.37 13.25
CA LEU A 30 -26.89 19.84 14.30
C LEU A 30 -25.44 19.48 14.00
N ASP A 31 -25.17 18.19 13.81
CA ASP A 31 -23.81 17.69 13.61
C ASP A 31 -23.81 16.32 12.93
N TYR A 32 -22.63 15.87 12.51
CA TYR A 32 -22.40 14.51 12.05
C TYR A 32 -21.17 13.91 12.74
N ARG A 33 -21.19 12.59 12.92
CA ARG A 33 -20.02 11.83 13.36
C ARG A 33 -19.68 10.78 12.34
N ALA A 34 -18.51 10.93 11.72
CA ALA A 34 -17.89 9.90 10.91
C ALA A 34 -17.38 8.77 11.82
N VAL A 35 -17.50 7.53 11.36
CA VAL A 35 -16.81 6.38 11.99
C VAL A 35 -15.33 6.39 11.62
N ASP A 36 -14.49 5.66 12.37
CA ASP A 36 -13.03 5.61 12.16
C ASP A 36 -12.62 5.15 10.74
N ALA A 37 -13.51 4.42 10.04
CA ALA A 37 -13.35 4.01 8.64
C ALA A 37 -14.50 4.54 7.76
N PRO A 38 -14.45 5.81 7.32
CA PRO A 38 -15.51 6.42 6.54
C PRO A 38 -15.63 5.80 5.14
N LEU A 39 -16.84 5.40 4.78
CA LEU A 39 -17.21 4.92 3.45
C LEU A 39 -17.79 6.07 2.65
N TYR A 40 -17.25 6.31 1.47
CA TYR A 40 -17.74 7.34 0.55
C TYR A 40 -18.45 6.69 -0.63
N ARG A 41 -19.45 7.37 -1.19
CA ARG A 41 -20.09 6.95 -2.44
C ARG A 41 -20.19 8.11 -3.43
N CYS A 42 -20.10 7.81 -4.71
CA CYS A 42 -20.27 8.80 -5.78
C CYS A 42 -21.69 9.35 -5.78
N THR A 43 -21.85 10.67 -5.78
CA THR A 43 -23.20 11.29 -5.78
C THR A 43 -23.94 11.14 -7.10
N GLU A 44 -23.28 10.69 -8.17
CA GLU A 44 -23.94 10.49 -9.48
C GLU A 44 -24.44 9.06 -9.68
N CYS A 45 -23.59 8.06 -9.48
CA CYS A 45 -23.95 6.66 -9.72
C CYS A 45 -24.17 5.83 -8.45
N GLY A 46 -23.94 6.39 -7.27
CA GLY A 46 -24.08 5.69 -5.98
C GLY A 46 -23.01 4.64 -5.70
N SER A 47 -22.05 4.43 -6.62
CA SER A 47 -20.99 3.44 -6.45
C SER A 47 -20.05 3.80 -5.28
N PRO A 48 -19.59 2.82 -4.48
CA PRO A 48 -18.58 3.04 -3.45
C PRO A 48 -17.31 3.65 -4.06
N ALA A 49 -16.83 4.73 -3.47
CA ALA A 49 -15.60 5.38 -3.89
C ALA A 49 -14.38 4.58 -3.38
N VAL A 50 -13.31 4.60 -4.16
CA VAL A 50 -12.03 4.00 -3.79
C VAL A 50 -11.07 5.11 -3.44
N ASP A 51 -10.39 5.03 -2.29
CA ASP A 51 -9.30 5.94 -1.94
C ASP A 51 -8.00 5.45 -2.61
N LEU A 52 -7.48 6.23 -3.55
CA LEU A 52 -6.19 5.96 -4.21
C LEU A 52 -5.06 6.83 -3.65
N GLY A 53 -5.24 7.46 -2.49
CA GLY A 53 -4.25 8.35 -1.89
C GLY A 53 -2.90 7.69 -1.64
N GLU A 54 -2.90 6.41 -1.27
CA GLU A 54 -1.68 5.64 -1.02
C GLU A 54 -1.13 4.93 -2.27
N VAL A 55 -1.86 4.93 -3.39
CA VAL A 55 -1.41 4.25 -4.62
C VAL A 55 -0.06 4.77 -5.12
N PRO A 56 0.21 6.09 -5.17
CA PRO A 56 1.54 6.58 -5.56
C PRO A 56 2.65 6.07 -4.64
N GLY A 57 2.41 5.99 -3.34
CA GLY A 57 3.37 5.49 -2.36
C GLY A 57 3.65 4.00 -2.55
N ALA A 58 2.60 3.18 -2.71
CA ALA A 58 2.73 1.76 -3.00
C ALA A 58 3.50 1.52 -4.32
N MET A 59 3.17 2.25 -5.39
CA MET A 59 3.88 2.16 -6.66
C MET A 59 5.35 2.56 -6.57
N ALA A 60 5.69 3.54 -5.72
CA ALA A 60 7.07 3.95 -5.48
C ALA A 60 7.85 2.86 -4.71
N ALA A 61 7.22 2.23 -3.70
CA ALA A 61 7.81 1.12 -2.96
C ALA A 61 8.06 -0.10 -3.86
N ASP A 62 7.08 -0.46 -4.70
CA ASP A 62 7.21 -1.56 -5.66
C ASP A 62 8.35 -1.29 -6.65
N ARG A 63 8.47 -0.05 -7.14
CA ARG A 63 9.58 0.35 -8.02
C ARG A 63 10.93 0.22 -7.34
N ALA A 64 11.06 0.70 -6.10
CA ALA A 64 12.29 0.58 -5.33
C ALA A 64 12.68 -0.90 -5.10
N ALA A 65 11.70 -1.78 -4.86
CA ALA A 65 11.94 -3.22 -4.74
C ALA A 65 12.42 -3.87 -6.05
N LEU A 66 11.98 -3.36 -7.21
CA LEU A 66 12.44 -3.81 -8.53
C LEU A 66 13.84 -3.28 -8.89
N GLU A 67 14.21 -2.10 -8.40
CA GLU A 67 15.55 -1.51 -8.64
C GLU A 67 16.66 -2.30 -7.96
N ASN A 68 16.39 -2.94 -6.81
CA ASN A 68 17.33 -3.84 -6.15
C ASN A 68 16.64 -5.15 -5.72
N PRO A 69 16.45 -6.10 -6.66
CA PRO A 69 15.73 -7.33 -6.37
C PRO A 69 16.52 -8.18 -5.37
N MET A 70 15.81 -8.81 -4.44
CA MET A 70 16.41 -9.83 -3.59
C MET A 70 16.77 -11.07 -4.42
N ARG A 71 17.99 -11.56 -4.25
CA ARG A 71 18.47 -12.82 -4.80
C ARG A 71 18.61 -13.84 -3.67
N GLU A 72 18.28 -15.09 -3.96
CA GLU A 72 18.52 -16.20 -3.04
C GLU A 72 19.98 -16.67 -3.15
N TYR A 73 20.59 -16.90 -2.00
CA TYR A 73 21.96 -17.37 -1.86
C TYR A 73 22.00 -18.61 -0.97
N ALA A 74 22.87 -19.56 -1.32
CA ALA A 74 23.22 -20.70 -0.47
C ALA A 74 24.60 -20.44 0.15
N CYS A 75 24.70 -20.53 1.48
CA CYS A 75 25.97 -20.36 2.17
C CYS A 75 26.92 -21.54 1.87
N PRO A 76 28.17 -21.29 1.43
CA PRO A 76 29.10 -22.37 1.11
C PRO A 76 29.64 -23.12 2.34
N ALA A 77 29.54 -22.59 3.56
CA ALA A 77 29.97 -23.31 4.78
C ALA A 77 28.85 -24.03 5.53
N CYS A 78 27.65 -23.46 5.60
CA CYS A 78 26.55 -24.02 6.41
C CYS A 78 25.32 -24.41 5.60
N GLU A 79 25.36 -24.23 4.27
CA GLU A 79 24.30 -24.60 3.32
C GLU A 79 22.94 -23.91 3.58
N ALA A 80 22.88 -22.95 4.51
CA ALA A 80 21.68 -22.17 4.75
C ALA A 80 21.29 -21.35 3.51
N LEU A 81 20.01 -21.39 3.16
CA LEU A 81 19.39 -20.55 2.14
C LEU A 81 18.92 -19.23 2.77
N PHE A 82 19.21 -18.11 2.13
CA PHE A 82 18.77 -16.80 2.56
C PHE A 82 18.71 -15.80 1.40
N SER A 83 17.97 -14.71 1.60
CA SER A 83 17.83 -13.65 0.59
C SER A 83 18.68 -12.44 0.94
N ALA A 84 19.36 -11.86 -0.05
CA ALA A 84 20.08 -10.60 0.09
C ALA A 84 19.96 -9.75 -1.19
N PRO A 85 20.21 -8.44 -1.12
CA PRO A 85 20.25 -7.56 -2.29
C PRO A 85 21.21 -8.07 -3.39
N LYS A 86 20.79 -8.03 -4.65
CA LYS A 86 21.51 -8.63 -5.78
C LYS A 86 22.82 -7.92 -6.11
N ASP A 87 22.93 -6.63 -5.82
CA ASP A 87 24.04 -5.74 -6.17
C ASP A 87 25.27 -5.86 -5.23
N GLN A 88 25.27 -6.83 -4.32
CA GLN A 88 26.38 -7.04 -3.39
C GLN A 88 27.46 -7.95 -3.98
N GLN A 89 28.71 -7.47 -4.00
CA GLN A 89 29.88 -8.28 -4.38
C GLN A 89 30.29 -9.27 -3.27
N LEU A 90 30.03 -8.92 -2.01
CA LEU A 90 30.31 -9.73 -0.83
C LEU A 90 29.02 -9.84 -0.01
N VAL A 91 28.65 -11.07 0.35
CA VAL A 91 27.44 -11.34 1.13
C VAL A 91 27.83 -12.03 2.44
N VAL A 92 27.15 -11.66 3.52
CA VAL A 92 27.33 -12.24 4.86
C VAL A 92 26.16 -13.19 5.14
N CYS A 93 26.46 -14.44 5.47
CA CYS A 93 25.44 -15.40 5.87
C CYS A 93 24.85 -15.01 7.24
N PRO A 94 23.54 -14.82 7.38
CA PRO A 94 22.92 -14.46 8.66
C PRO A 94 22.94 -15.62 9.68
N SER A 95 23.09 -16.86 9.21
CA SER A 95 23.05 -18.05 10.07
C SER A 95 24.41 -18.37 10.72
N CYS A 96 25.51 -18.18 10.00
CA CYS A 96 26.86 -18.55 10.50
C CYS A 96 27.88 -17.41 10.49
N GLY A 97 27.52 -16.23 9.96
CA GLY A 97 28.41 -15.06 9.89
C GLY A 97 29.52 -15.15 8.83
N GLN A 98 29.57 -16.23 8.04
CA GLN A 98 30.56 -16.33 6.97
C GLN A 98 30.33 -15.26 5.90
N THR A 99 31.40 -14.56 5.52
CA THR A 99 31.41 -13.64 4.37
C THR A 99 31.99 -14.35 3.15
N PHE A 100 31.33 -14.28 2.00
CA PHE A 100 31.80 -14.91 0.76
C PHE A 100 31.48 -14.06 -0.48
N PRO A 101 32.32 -14.13 -1.54
CA PRO A 101 32.08 -13.42 -2.78
C PRO A 101 30.97 -14.09 -3.58
N VAL A 102 30.21 -13.30 -4.34
CA VAL A 102 29.18 -13.81 -5.23
C VAL A 102 29.44 -13.36 -6.66
N ALA A 103 29.54 -14.33 -7.57
CA ALA A 103 29.70 -14.05 -8.98
C ALA A 103 28.41 -13.38 -9.52
N GLU A 104 28.58 -12.31 -10.28
CA GLU A 104 27.54 -11.84 -11.19
C GLU A 104 27.19 -13.00 -12.11
N ALA A 105 25.92 -13.44 -12.08
CA ALA A 105 25.45 -14.36 -13.10
C ALA A 105 25.44 -13.59 -14.43
N PRO A 106 25.94 -14.18 -15.53
CA PRO A 106 25.95 -13.56 -16.85
C PRO A 106 24.54 -13.22 -17.37
#